data_AF-A0A2G5SHF5-F1
#
_entry.id   AF-A0A2G5SHF5-F1
#
_cell.length_a   1.000
_cell.length_b   1.000
_cell.length_c   1.000
_cell.angle_alpha   90.00
_cell.angle_beta   90.00
_cell.angle_gamma   90.00
#
_symmetry.space_group_name_H-M   'P 1'
#
loop_
_entity.id
_entity.type
_entity.pdbx_description
1 polymer ?
#
loop_
_entity_poly.entity_id
_entity_poly.type
_entity_poly.pdbx_seq_one_letter_code
_entity_poly.pdbx_strand_id
1 'polypeptide(L)'
;MNVNQLIVPKNGWITSKNSLKILYGIQIDAIQKNGIWRFNFSDSFFKGREKENGIRFDFGDDFIIAEEEILKFHSKIFSDENSGFLGEFKDFKLLEECMQCAHGVWIEDSKIPEILPIAFNLKLFNVIRYCEHKLIEKLPRGEKIPIEMVLKYRMRHYLGYLLEKEKSKKEIWEFLRKMNLDELDAETMKYFMAKFLYELF
;
A
#
# COMPACT_ATOMS: atom_id res chain seq x y z
N MET A 1 8.83 27.20 -11.46
CA MET A 1 9.61 27.56 -12.67
C MET A 1 8.64 27.77 -13.82
N ASN A 2 8.78 28.83 -14.61
CA ASN A 2 7.85 29.12 -15.71
C ASN A 2 8.26 28.28 -16.95
N VAL A 3 7.34 27.47 -17.49
CA VAL A 3 7.60 26.58 -18.64
C VAL A 3 8.11 27.37 -19.86
N ASN A 4 7.66 28.61 -20.04
CA ASN A 4 8.12 29.44 -21.16
C ASN A 4 9.62 29.78 -21.07
N GLN A 5 10.20 29.78 -19.86
CA GLN A 5 11.64 30.02 -19.67
C GLN A 5 12.49 28.80 -20.03
N LEU A 6 11.94 27.59 -20.00
CA LEU A 6 12.64 26.38 -20.43
C LEU A 6 12.88 26.37 -21.94
N ILE A 7 11.95 26.93 -22.71
CA ILE A 7 11.95 26.83 -24.18
C ILE A 7 12.81 27.93 -24.83
N VAL A 8 13.23 28.94 -24.06
CA VAL A 8 14.09 30.02 -24.55
C VAL A 8 15.52 29.49 -24.75
N PRO A 9 16.04 29.43 -26.00
CA PRO A 9 17.36 28.85 -26.27
C PRO A 9 18.50 29.59 -25.56
N LYS A 10 18.34 30.90 -25.33
CA LYS A 10 19.32 31.72 -24.59
C LYS A 10 19.50 31.31 -23.13
N ASN A 11 18.53 30.60 -22.55
CA ASN A 11 18.59 30.18 -21.15
C ASN A 11 19.38 28.88 -20.97
N GLY A 12 19.80 28.22 -22.05
CA GLY A 12 20.70 27.06 -22.01
C GLY A 12 20.09 25.75 -21.50
N TRP A 13 18.79 25.72 -21.17
CA TRP A 13 18.10 24.52 -20.68
C TRP A 13 17.86 23.48 -21.78
N ILE A 14 17.58 23.94 -23.01
CA ILE A 14 17.40 23.09 -24.17
C ILE A 14 18.70 23.10 -24.97
N THR A 15 19.27 21.91 -25.19
CA THR A 15 20.49 21.78 -25.99
C THR A 15 20.21 22.06 -27.46
N SER A 16 21.27 22.24 -28.25
CA SER A 16 21.20 22.36 -29.72
C SER A 16 20.54 21.17 -30.43
N LYS A 17 20.26 20.07 -29.71
CA LYS A 17 19.53 18.88 -30.21
C LYS A 17 18.06 18.85 -29.78
N ASN A 18 17.48 19.97 -29.33
CA ASN A 18 16.14 20.05 -28.76
C ASN A 18 15.91 19.10 -27.56
N SER A 19 16.95 18.78 -26.79
CA SER A 19 16.84 17.90 -25.62
C SER A 19 16.91 18.69 -24.31
N LEU A 20 15.99 18.42 -23.38
CA LEU A 20 16.06 18.88 -22.00
C LEU A 20 16.65 17.77 -21.13
N LYS A 21 17.69 18.08 -20.35
CA LYS A 21 18.23 17.19 -19.32
C LYS A 21 17.81 17.71 -17.95
N ILE A 22 17.06 16.91 -17.21
CA ILE A 22 16.69 17.21 -15.83
C ILE A 22 17.56 16.32 -14.93
N LEU A 23 18.34 16.96 -14.06
CA LEU A 23 19.04 16.30 -12.96
C LEU A 23 18.20 16.55 -11.71
N TYR A 24 17.80 15.49 -11.04
CA TYR A 24 17.13 15.56 -9.74
C TYR A 24 17.91 14.72 -8.73
N GLY A 25 17.98 15.22 -7.50
CA GLY A 25 18.46 14.46 -6.35
C GLY A 25 17.27 14.14 -5.44
N ILE A 26 17.24 12.92 -4.91
CA ILE A 26 16.28 12.54 -3.87
C ILE A 26 17.08 12.42 -2.57
N GLN A 27 16.80 13.30 -1.61
CA GLN A 27 17.25 13.13 -0.23
C GLN A 27 16.11 12.48 0.55
N ILE A 28 16.40 11.36 1.20
CA ILE A 28 15.45 10.65 2.06
C ILE A 28 16.01 10.72 3.48
N ASP A 29 15.36 11.51 4.32
CA ASP A 29 15.67 11.54 5.76
C ASP A 29 14.78 10.49 6.44
N ALA A 30 15.42 9.49 7.06
CA ALA A 30 14.74 8.37 7.71
C ALA A 30 15.47 7.99 9.00
N ILE A 31 14.72 7.47 9.98
CA ILE A 31 15.31 6.93 11.21
C ILE A 31 15.58 5.45 11.00
N GLN A 32 16.80 5.00 11.25
CA GLN A 32 17.09 3.56 11.30
C GLN A 32 16.85 3.01 12.71
N LYS A 33 15.97 2.02 12.85
CA LYS A 33 15.73 1.29 14.11
C LYS A 33 15.80 -0.21 13.83
N ASN A 34 16.64 -0.93 14.58
CA ASN A 34 16.90 -2.37 14.39
C ASN A 34 17.33 -2.72 12.94
N GLY A 35 18.08 -1.83 12.29
CA GLY A 35 18.52 -2.02 10.90
C GLY A 35 17.47 -1.68 9.82
N ILE A 36 16.23 -1.41 10.21
CA ILE A 36 15.13 -1.06 9.29
C ILE A 36 14.99 0.47 9.24
N TRP A 37 15.02 1.02 8.03
CA TRP A 37 14.72 2.43 7.79
C TRP A 37 13.23 2.70 8.02
N ARG A 38 12.92 3.70 8.84
CA ARG A 38 11.56 4.09 9.22
C ARG A 38 11.29 5.54 8.84
N PHE A 39 10.06 5.78 8.43
CA PHE A 39 9.52 7.12 8.27
C PHE A 39 9.43 7.74 9.66
N ASN A 40 9.94 8.96 9.79
CA ASN A 40 9.97 9.66 11.06
C ASN A 40 8.68 10.44 11.27
N PHE A 41 7.67 9.81 11.88
CA PHE A 41 6.41 10.46 12.26
C PHE A 41 6.58 11.57 13.33
N SER A 42 7.79 11.72 13.89
CA SER A 42 8.13 12.77 14.86
C SER A 42 9.03 13.86 14.29
N ASP A 43 9.43 13.79 13.01
CA ASP A 43 10.45 14.72 12.47
C ASP A 43 9.95 16.15 12.33
N SER A 44 10.66 17.07 12.98
CA SER A 44 10.45 18.50 12.90
C SER A 44 10.89 19.16 11.58
N PHE A 45 11.71 18.50 10.74
CA PHE A 45 12.13 19.08 9.44
C PHE A 45 10.95 19.30 8.48
N PHE A 46 9.85 18.58 8.67
CA PHE A 46 8.56 18.78 8.00
C PHE A 46 7.50 19.43 8.92
N LYS A 47 7.93 20.05 10.04
CA LYS A 47 7.11 20.55 11.17
C LYS A 47 6.43 19.51 12.08
N GLY A 48 6.81 18.23 12.06
CA GLY A 48 6.55 17.22 13.12
C GLY A 48 5.29 17.38 13.99
N ARG A 49 5.45 17.37 15.33
CA ARG A 49 4.38 17.53 16.34
C ARG A 49 3.62 18.86 16.29
N GLU A 50 4.09 19.81 15.47
CA GLU A 50 3.50 21.15 15.25
C GLU A 50 2.92 21.28 13.82
N LYS A 51 2.75 20.18 13.09
CA LYS A 51 2.16 20.18 11.74
C LYS A 51 0.69 20.57 11.82
N GLU A 52 0.34 21.68 11.18
CA GLU A 52 -1.07 22.02 10.89
C GLU A 52 -1.71 21.01 9.91
N ASN A 53 -0.90 20.39 9.04
CA ASN A 53 -1.38 19.57 7.90
C ASN A 53 -1.06 18.07 8.05
N GLY A 54 -0.94 17.56 9.27
CA GLY A 54 -0.70 16.14 9.53
C GLY A 54 -1.96 15.44 10.02
N ILE A 55 -2.14 14.16 9.67
CA ILE A 55 -3.24 13.37 10.24
C ILE A 55 -2.76 12.75 11.54
N ARG A 56 -3.40 13.17 12.64
CA ARG A 56 -3.11 12.68 13.99
C ARG A 56 -3.90 11.41 14.27
N PHE A 57 -3.20 10.38 14.73
CA PHE A 57 -3.80 9.15 15.24
C PHE A 57 -3.45 9.00 16.71
N ASP A 58 -4.46 9.15 17.58
CA ASP A 58 -4.34 9.04 19.03
C ASP A 58 -4.57 7.61 19.53
N PHE A 59 -3.83 7.21 20.56
CA PHE A 59 -4.00 5.96 21.29
C PHE A 59 -3.61 6.14 22.77
N GLY A 60 -4.61 6.34 23.63
CA GLY A 60 -4.36 6.68 25.03
C GLY A 60 -3.56 7.98 25.13
N ASP A 61 -2.38 7.91 25.73
CA ASP A 61 -1.45 9.05 25.85
C ASP A 61 -0.44 9.16 24.70
N ASP A 62 -0.40 8.16 23.80
CA ASP A 62 0.50 8.11 22.64
C ASP A 62 -0.19 8.57 21.37
N PHE A 63 0.58 9.08 20.40
CA PHE A 63 0.06 9.44 19.08
C PHE A 63 1.15 9.40 17.99
N ILE A 64 0.71 9.25 16.74
CA ILE A 64 1.54 9.51 15.56
C ILE A 64 0.90 10.60 14.70
N ILE A 65 1.75 11.34 13.96
CA ILE A 65 1.30 12.28 12.93
C ILE A 65 1.81 11.77 11.59
N ALA A 66 0.88 11.30 10.76
CA ALA A 66 1.17 10.82 9.42
C ALA A 66 1.10 11.95 8.39
N GLU A 67 1.78 11.79 7.25
CA GLU A 67 1.76 12.76 6.16
C GLU A 67 0.40 12.75 5.45
N GLU A 68 -0.35 13.84 5.57
CA GLU A 68 -1.71 13.93 5.05
C GLU A 68 -1.74 13.78 3.52
N GLU A 69 -0.80 14.40 2.80
CA GLU A 69 -0.76 14.32 1.33
C GLU A 69 -0.55 12.88 0.84
N ILE A 70 0.33 12.12 1.49
CA ILE A 70 0.59 10.71 1.15
C ILE A 70 -0.66 9.88 1.42
N LEU A 71 -1.29 10.08 2.59
CA LEU A 71 -2.49 9.33 2.96
C LEU A 71 -3.68 9.68 2.05
N LYS A 72 -3.93 10.96 1.76
CA LYS A 72 -4.98 11.40 0.82
C LYS A 72 -4.76 10.87 -0.58
N PHE A 73 -3.51 10.81 -1.03
CA PHE A 73 -3.16 10.23 -2.32
C PHE A 73 -3.54 8.74 -2.40
N HIS A 74 -3.36 8.01 -1.30
CA HIS A 74 -3.60 6.56 -1.28
C HIS A 74 -5.01 6.14 -0.84
N SER A 75 -5.73 6.95 -0.06
CA SER A 75 -7.06 6.64 0.40
C SER A 75 -7.92 7.88 0.59
N LYS A 76 -9.11 7.84 -0.02
CA LYS A 76 -10.11 8.93 0.08
C LYS A 76 -10.67 9.11 1.49
N ILE A 77 -10.54 8.11 2.37
CA ILE A 77 -10.96 8.23 3.78
C ILE A 77 -10.28 9.44 4.44
N PHE A 78 -9.06 9.73 4.02
CA PHE A 78 -8.28 10.84 4.56
C PHE A 78 -8.59 12.20 3.92
N SER A 79 -9.44 12.22 2.87
CA SER A 79 -9.85 13.45 2.18
C SER A 79 -11.08 14.10 2.80
N ASP A 80 -11.85 13.38 3.63
CA ASP A 80 -13.04 13.91 4.30
C ASP A 80 -12.66 14.71 5.56
N GLU A 81 -13.38 15.78 5.87
CA GLU A 81 -13.11 16.70 7.00
C GLU A 81 -13.17 16.01 8.39
N ASN A 82 -13.72 14.79 8.46
CA ASN A 82 -13.77 13.94 9.67
C ASN A 82 -12.66 12.87 9.72
N SER A 83 -11.63 12.98 8.89
CA SER A 83 -10.53 12.00 8.77
C SER A 83 -9.70 11.83 10.06
N GLY A 84 -9.84 12.74 11.03
CA GLY A 84 -9.12 12.73 12.31
C GLY A 84 -9.58 11.68 13.33
N PHE A 85 -10.70 10.98 13.13
CA PHE A 85 -11.13 9.94 14.07
C PHE A 85 -11.47 8.62 13.38
N LEU A 86 -10.45 7.77 13.26
CA LEU A 86 -10.58 6.41 12.71
C LEU A 86 -10.74 5.36 13.82
N GLY A 87 -11.58 5.64 14.81
CA GLY A 87 -11.92 4.70 15.87
C GLY A 87 -10.75 4.26 16.76
N GLU A 88 -11.06 3.50 17.81
CA GLU A 88 -10.06 2.91 18.69
C GLU A 88 -9.38 1.72 17.99
N PHE A 89 -8.12 1.89 17.58
CA PHE A 89 -7.28 0.77 17.18
C PHE A 89 -6.85 0.00 18.43
N LYS A 90 -7.03 -1.32 18.46
CA LYS A 90 -6.66 -2.15 19.62
C LYS A 90 -5.14 -2.29 19.82
N ASP A 91 -4.35 -2.02 18.78
CA ASP A 91 -2.89 -2.16 18.79
C ASP A 91 -2.25 -1.00 18.03
N PHE A 92 -1.71 -0.05 18.79
CA PHE A 92 -1.02 1.13 18.27
C PHE A 92 0.24 0.78 17.48
N LYS A 93 0.97 -0.27 17.87
CA LYS A 93 2.20 -0.67 17.19
C LYS A 93 1.89 -1.21 15.81
N LEU A 94 0.83 -2.00 15.66
CA LEU A 94 0.37 -2.48 14.36
C LEU A 94 -0.15 -1.35 13.48
N LEU A 95 -0.81 -0.36 14.05
CA LEU A 95 -1.19 0.86 13.33
C LEU A 95 0.05 1.61 12.82
N GLU A 96 1.04 1.82 13.69
CA GLU A 96 2.31 2.45 13.30
C GLU A 96 2.98 1.67 12.17
N GLU A 97 3.10 0.34 12.25
CA GLU A 97 3.68 -0.50 11.20
C GLU A 97 2.89 -0.42 9.87
N CYS A 98 1.56 -0.37 9.94
CA CYS A 98 0.72 -0.14 8.75
C CYS A 98 0.97 1.25 8.14
N MET A 99 1.13 2.29 8.97
CA MET A 99 1.45 3.63 8.51
C MET A 99 2.86 3.71 7.91
N GLN A 100 3.84 3.03 8.49
CA GLN A 100 5.17 2.89 7.91
C GLN A 100 5.05 2.33 6.48
N CYS A 101 4.32 1.23 6.29
CA CYS A 101 4.05 0.69 4.94
C CYS A 101 3.39 1.71 4.02
N ALA A 102 2.40 2.46 4.51
CA ALA A 102 1.70 3.46 3.70
C ALA A 102 2.63 4.55 3.18
N HIS A 103 3.73 4.82 3.91
CA HIS A 103 4.78 5.77 3.57
C HIS A 103 5.97 5.11 2.86
N GLY A 104 5.82 3.86 2.38
CA GLY A 104 6.83 3.16 1.59
C GLY A 104 7.93 2.47 2.39
N VAL A 105 7.76 2.30 3.70
CA VAL A 105 8.73 1.63 4.56
C VAL A 105 8.57 0.12 4.53
N TRP A 106 9.69 -0.58 4.68
CA TRP A 106 9.73 -2.02 4.75
C TRP A 106 9.18 -2.56 6.08
N ILE A 107 8.43 -3.66 6.03
CA ILE A 107 7.95 -4.42 7.21
C ILE A 107 8.42 -5.86 7.15
N GLU A 108 8.45 -6.51 8.31
CA GLU A 108 8.66 -7.95 8.38
C GLU A 108 7.47 -8.70 7.78
N ASP A 109 7.75 -9.79 7.06
CA ASP A 109 6.70 -10.50 6.33
C ASP A 109 5.74 -11.26 7.25
N SER A 110 6.22 -11.62 8.45
CA SER A 110 5.40 -12.18 9.54
C SER A 110 4.28 -11.24 9.98
N LYS A 111 4.42 -9.94 9.74
CA LYS A 111 3.43 -8.91 10.09
C LYS A 111 2.33 -8.71 9.06
N ILE A 112 2.47 -9.29 7.86
CA ILE A 112 1.47 -9.13 6.79
C ILE A 112 0.06 -9.54 7.26
N PRO A 113 -0.17 -10.70 7.90
CA PRO A 113 -1.49 -11.10 8.39
C PRO A 113 -2.12 -10.09 9.36
N GLU A 114 -1.30 -9.48 10.22
CA GLU A 114 -1.73 -8.51 11.25
C GLU A 114 -2.03 -7.13 10.65
N ILE A 115 -1.31 -6.74 9.58
CA ILE A 115 -1.44 -5.43 8.92
C ILE A 115 -2.62 -5.37 7.94
N LEU A 116 -2.94 -6.48 7.26
CA LEU A 116 -4.02 -6.55 6.26
C LEU A 116 -5.39 -6.02 6.77
N PRO A 117 -5.87 -6.38 7.98
CA PRO A 117 -7.11 -5.82 8.53
C PRO A 117 -7.09 -4.29 8.63
N ILE A 118 -5.99 -3.72 9.12
CA ILE A 118 -5.84 -2.27 9.30
C ILE A 118 -5.82 -1.57 7.94
N ALA A 119 -4.99 -2.05 7.02
CA ALA A 119 -4.87 -1.51 5.68
C ALA A 119 -6.21 -1.55 4.93
N PHE A 120 -6.95 -2.64 5.06
CA PHE A 120 -8.26 -2.81 4.42
C PHE A 120 -9.31 -1.84 5.00
N ASN A 121 -9.39 -1.72 6.32
CA ASN A 121 -10.33 -0.80 6.99
C ASN A 121 -10.05 0.66 6.62
N LEU A 122 -8.77 1.02 6.51
CA LEU A 122 -8.31 2.35 6.09
C LEU A 122 -8.31 2.57 4.58
N LYS A 123 -8.72 1.56 3.79
CA LYS A 123 -8.69 1.55 2.33
C LYS A 123 -7.32 1.92 1.74
N LEU A 124 -6.25 1.56 2.43
CA LEU A 124 -4.86 1.74 2.01
C LEU A 124 -4.46 0.62 1.02
N PHE A 125 -5.00 0.69 -0.19
CA PHE A 125 -4.73 -0.33 -1.23
C PHE A 125 -3.27 -0.37 -1.68
N ASN A 126 -2.50 0.70 -1.46
CA ASN A 126 -1.04 0.70 -1.64
C ASN A 126 -0.36 -0.28 -0.68
N VAL A 127 -0.77 -0.30 0.59
CA VAL A 127 -0.25 -1.24 1.61
C VAL A 127 -0.66 -2.67 1.28
N ILE A 128 -1.93 -2.89 0.90
CA ILE A 128 -2.39 -4.22 0.47
C ILE A 128 -1.54 -4.71 -0.71
N ARG A 129 -1.38 -3.90 -1.75
CA ARG A 129 -0.57 -4.24 -2.93
C ARG A 129 0.88 -4.54 -2.58
N TYR A 130 1.47 -3.77 -1.67
CA TYR A 130 2.81 -4.02 -1.18
C TYR A 130 2.92 -5.39 -0.48
N CYS A 131 1.97 -5.72 0.40
CA CYS A 131 1.89 -7.04 1.03
C CYS A 131 1.71 -8.17 -0.01
N GLU A 132 0.90 -7.97 -1.05
CA GLU A 132 0.77 -8.95 -2.13
C GLU A 132 2.10 -9.25 -2.81
N HIS A 133 2.85 -8.21 -3.20
CA HIS A 133 4.14 -8.37 -3.88
C HIS A 133 5.13 -9.17 -3.02
N LYS A 134 5.22 -8.82 -1.73
CA LYS A 134 6.04 -9.54 -0.76
C LYS A 134 5.74 -11.04 -0.69
N LEU A 135 4.46 -11.40 -0.71
CA LEU A 135 4.05 -12.81 -0.67
C LEU A 135 4.36 -13.54 -1.98
N ILE A 136 4.18 -12.88 -3.12
CA ILE A 136 4.53 -13.43 -4.44
C ILE A 136 6.03 -13.71 -4.52
N GLU A 137 6.87 -12.77 -4.09
CA GLU A 137 8.34 -12.93 -4.11
C GLU A 137 8.82 -14.13 -3.29
N LYS A 138 8.09 -14.49 -2.23
CA LYS A 138 8.40 -15.64 -1.39
C LYS A 138 7.94 -16.98 -1.94
N LEU A 139 7.06 -16.99 -2.93
CA LEU A 139 6.21 -18.14 -3.23
C LEU A 139 6.83 -19.28 -4.06
N PRO A 140 8.16 -19.48 -4.08
CA PRO A 140 8.68 -20.84 -4.22
C PRO A 140 9.01 -21.52 -2.88
N ARG A 141 9.18 -20.75 -1.79
CA ARG A 141 9.75 -21.24 -0.51
C ARG A 141 8.98 -20.83 0.75
N GLY A 142 8.06 -19.88 0.66
CA GLY A 142 7.26 -19.37 1.77
C GLY A 142 5.93 -20.08 1.94
N GLU A 143 5.37 -19.97 3.15
CA GLU A 143 4.01 -20.43 3.45
C GLU A 143 2.97 -19.57 2.73
N LYS A 144 1.95 -20.21 2.17
CA LYS A 144 0.82 -19.52 1.55
C LYS A 144 -0.08 -18.94 2.65
N ILE A 145 -0.43 -17.66 2.53
CA ILE A 145 -1.53 -17.11 3.32
C ILE A 145 -2.84 -17.84 2.95
N PRO A 146 -3.72 -18.15 3.92
CA PRO A 146 -5.02 -18.76 3.67
C PRO A 146 -5.83 -17.98 2.64
N ILE A 147 -6.45 -18.69 1.70
CA ILE A 147 -7.24 -18.10 0.61
C ILE A 147 -8.37 -17.22 1.16
N GLU A 148 -8.94 -17.58 2.30
CA GLU A 148 -9.99 -16.82 2.99
C GLU A 148 -9.53 -15.40 3.33
N MET A 149 -8.26 -15.22 3.72
CA MET A 149 -7.69 -13.89 3.97
C MET A 149 -7.46 -13.13 2.66
N VAL A 150 -6.96 -13.81 1.62
CA VAL A 150 -6.75 -13.22 0.29
C VAL A 150 -8.04 -12.59 -0.22
N LEU A 151 -9.15 -13.29 -0.04
CA LEU A 151 -10.48 -12.88 -0.46
C LEU A 151 -11.04 -11.77 0.43
N LYS A 152 -10.99 -11.96 1.76
CA LYS A 152 -11.48 -11.00 2.75
C LYS A 152 -10.82 -9.63 2.59
N TYR A 153 -9.52 -9.59 2.33
CA TYR A 153 -8.75 -8.35 2.20
C TYR A 153 -8.51 -7.93 0.74
N ARG A 154 -9.22 -8.54 -0.22
CA ARG A 154 -9.23 -8.19 -1.65
C ARG A 154 -7.83 -8.13 -2.27
N MET A 155 -7.02 -9.13 -1.97
CA MET A 155 -5.65 -9.30 -2.48
C MET A 155 -5.69 -9.89 -3.91
N ARG A 156 -6.09 -9.06 -4.88
CA ARG A 156 -6.34 -9.46 -6.27
C ARG A 156 -5.10 -9.89 -7.06
N HIS A 157 -3.97 -9.22 -6.90
CA HIS A 157 -2.72 -9.59 -7.59
C HIS A 157 -2.18 -10.91 -7.06
N TYR A 158 -2.25 -11.10 -5.73
CA TYR A 158 -1.86 -12.37 -5.11
C TYR A 158 -2.83 -13.49 -5.51
N LEU A 159 -4.13 -13.23 -5.53
CA LEU A 159 -5.14 -14.17 -6.04
C LEU A 159 -4.86 -14.55 -7.50
N GLY A 160 -4.59 -13.57 -8.37
CA GLY A 160 -4.22 -13.80 -9.76
C GLY A 160 -3.00 -14.70 -9.89
N TYR A 161 -1.95 -14.42 -9.10
CA TYR A 161 -0.76 -15.27 -9.05
C TYR A 161 -1.06 -16.70 -8.61
N LEU A 162 -1.87 -16.88 -7.55
CA LEU A 162 -2.28 -18.21 -7.08
C LEU A 162 -3.05 -18.97 -8.15
N LEU A 163 -4.01 -18.31 -8.81
CA LEU A 163 -4.82 -18.91 -9.87
C LEU A 163 -4.00 -19.24 -11.12
N GLU A 164 -3.03 -18.41 -11.51
CA GLU A 164 -2.10 -18.70 -12.61
C GLU A 164 -1.34 -20.02 -12.36
N LYS A 165 -0.84 -20.20 -11.13
CA LYS A 165 -0.10 -21.41 -10.74
C LYS A 165 -0.99 -22.62 -10.51
N GLU A 166 -2.29 -22.43 -10.34
CA GLU A 166 -3.25 -23.52 -10.16
C GLU A 166 -3.52 -24.23 -11.48
N LYS A 167 -3.32 -25.55 -11.49
CA LYS A 167 -3.52 -26.40 -12.67
C LYS A 167 -4.85 -27.16 -12.63
N SER A 168 -5.48 -27.23 -11.45
CA SER A 168 -6.65 -28.04 -11.20
C SER A 168 -7.92 -27.20 -11.10
N LYS A 169 -8.84 -27.36 -12.07
CA LYS A 169 -10.20 -26.80 -11.97
C LYS A 169 -10.94 -27.26 -10.70
N LYS A 170 -10.58 -28.44 -10.18
CA LYS A 170 -11.15 -28.97 -8.94
C LYS A 170 -10.75 -28.13 -7.72
N GLU A 171 -9.49 -27.70 -7.63
CA GLU A 171 -9.02 -26.88 -6.50
C GLU A 171 -9.64 -25.48 -6.53
N ILE A 172 -9.79 -24.91 -7.73
CA ILE A 172 -10.50 -23.64 -7.94
C ILE A 172 -11.96 -23.76 -7.47
N TRP A 173 -12.64 -24.85 -7.82
CA TRP A 173 -14.01 -25.11 -7.39
C TRP A 173 -14.12 -25.30 -5.86
N GLU A 174 -13.13 -25.93 -5.23
CA GLU A 174 -13.09 -26.08 -3.78
C GLU A 174 -12.93 -24.74 -3.06
N PHE A 175 -12.17 -23.79 -3.62
CA PHE A 175 -12.12 -22.42 -3.09
C PHE A 175 -13.48 -21.75 -3.19
N LEU A 176 -14.09 -21.74 -4.38
CA LEU A 176 -15.40 -21.12 -4.60
C LEU A 176 -16.48 -21.69 -3.68
N ARG A 177 -16.47 -23.00 -3.42
CA ARG A 177 -17.46 -23.66 -2.55
C ARG A 177 -17.32 -23.26 -1.08
N LYS A 178 -16.13 -22.86 -0.63
CA LYS A 178 -15.90 -22.39 0.75
C LYS A 178 -16.32 -20.94 0.97
N MET A 179 -16.72 -20.24 -0.10
CA MET A 179 -16.98 -18.82 -0.07
C MET A 179 -18.47 -18.52 -0.14
N ASN A 180 -18.87 -17.43 0.50
CA ASN A 180 -20.18 -16.84 0.22
C ASN A 180 -20.09 -16.07 -1.11
N LEU A 181 -20.59 -16.65 -2.20
CA LEU A 181 -20.50 -16.06 -3.54
C LEU A 181 -21.23 -14.71 -3.64
N ASP A 182 -22.24 -14.49 -2.81
CA ASP A 182 -23.00 -13.23 -2.79
C ASP A 182 -22.22 -12.08 -2.15
N GLU A 183 -21.19 -12.39 -1.35
CA GLU A 183 -20.32 -11.40 -0.70
C GLU A 183 -19.08 -11.05 -1.55
N LEU A 184 -18.86 -11.76 -2.66
CA LEU A 184 -17.72 -11.51 -3.54
C LEU A 184 -17.95 -10.26 -4.39
N ASP A 185 -16.94 -9.40 -4.42
CA ASP A 185 -16.95 -8.29 -5.36
C ASP A 185 -16.78 -8.79 -6.81
N ALA A 186 -17.41 -8.09 -7.74
CA ALA A 186 -17.47 -8.50 -9.15
C ALA A 186 -16.09 -8.71 -9.79
N GLU A 187 -15.06 -7.96 -9.36
CA GLU A 187 -13.69 -8.14 -9.87
C GLU A 187 -13.10 -9.48 -9.43
N THR A 188 -13.27 -9.85 -8.16
CA THR A 188 -12.81 -11.16 -7.66
C THR A 188 -13.50 -12.30 -8.39
N MET A 189 -14.82 -12.19 -8.66
CA MET A 189 -15.54 -13.18 -9.48
C MET A 189 -14.99 -13.28 -10.90
N LYS A 190 -14.62 -12.17 -11.53
CA LYS A 190 -14.00 -12.18 -12.87
C LYS A 190 -12.71 -13.00 -12.90
N TYR A 191 -11.86 -12.92 -11.87
CA TYR A 191 -10.62 -13.73 -11.80
C TYR A 191 -10.92 -15.23 -11.79
N PHE A 192 -11.85 -15.67 -10.93
CA PHE A 192 -12.24 -17.08 -10.87
C PHE A 192 -12.88 -17.56 -12.17
N MET A 193 -13.79 -16.78 -12.75
CA MET A 193 -14.45 -17.11 -14.02
C MET A 193 -13.46 -17.16 -15.18
N ALA A 194 -12.51 -16.22 -15.24
CA ALA A 194 -11.45 -16.20 -16.23
C ALA A 194 -10.59 -17.46 -16.18
N LYS A 195 -10.19 -17.90 -14.97
CA LYS A 195 -9.40 -19.13 -14.82
C LYS A 195 -10.25 -20.39 -15.08
N PHE A 196 -11.46 -20.47 -14.54
CA PHE A 196 -12.27 -21.69 -14.57
C PHE A 196 -12.86 -22.00 -15.95
N LEU A 197 -13.43 -20.99 -16.63
CA LEU A 197 -14.07 -21.17 -17.93
C LEU A 197 -13.09 -21.11 -19.10
N TYR A 198 -12.13 -20.20 -19.04
CA TYR A 198 -11.33 -19.83 -20.20
C TYR A 198 -9.87 -20.27 -20.11
N GLU A 199 -9.43 -20.84 -18.98
CA GLU A 199 -8.02 -21.18 -18.70
C GLU A 199 -7.07 -20.00 -19.01
N LEU A 200 -7.58 -18.78 -18.87
CA LEU A 200 -6.76 -17.58 -18.94
C LEU A 200 -5.93 -17.53 -17.65
N PHE A 201 -4.69 -17.02 -17.76
CA PHE A 201 -3.60 -17.06 -16.77
C PHE A 201 -2.73 -18.32 -16.82
#